data_AF-M0ND75-F1
#
_entry.id   AF-M0ND75-F1
#
_cell.length_a   1.000
_cell.length_b   1.000
_cell.length_c   1.000
_cell.angle_alpha   90.00
_cell.angle_beta   90.00
_cell.angle_gamma   90.00
#
_symmetry.space_group_name_H-M   'P 1'
#
loop_
_entity.id
_entity.type
_entity.pdbx_description
1 polymer ?
#
loop_
_entity_poly.entity_id
_entity_poly.type
_entity_poly.pdbx_seq_one_letter_code
_entity_poly.pdbx_strand_id
1 'polypeptide(L)'
;MTLAVDLAALHRLQNPRAVVVDTRQWAQHVGIVAKDSDAAVGFTTRHVIRRDFPRNSCDRKTALKNAHSRFKTDRHVYVGVEDSRILAEGSEWEFLYVETAAEMAGWLLGDDTCDDRTLRARLRKLF
;
A
#
# COMPACT_ATOMS: atom_id res chain seq x y z
N MET A 1 -3.66 7.54 -15.04
CA MET A 1 -3.59 6.22 -14.38
C MET A 1 -4.09 6.31 -12.95
N THR A 2 -4.81 5.30 -12.48
CA THR A 2 -5.25 5.13 -11.09
C THR A 2 -4.49 3.96 -10.48
N LEU A 3 -3.95 4.15 -9.27
CA LEU A 3 -3.21 3.13 -8.56
C LEU A 3 -3.83 2.86 -7.19
N ALA A 4 -4.07 1.59 -6.89
CA ALA A 4 -4.50 1.11 -5.59
C ALA A 4 -3.35 0.29 -4.98
N VAL A 5 -3.01 0.54 -3.72
CA VAL A 5 -2.01 -0.25 -2.98
C VAL A 5 -2.70 -0.98 -1.84
N ASP A 6 -2.49 -2.29 -1.73
CA ASP A 6 -2.90 -3.03 -0.54
C ASP A 6 -2.08 -2.53 0.67
N LEU A 7 -2.75 -2.35 1.82
CA LEU A 7 -2.09 -1.96 3.06
C LEU A 7 -0.96 -2.95 3.44
N ALA A 8 -1.13 -4.24 3.18
CA ALA A 8 -0.09 -5.25 3.39
C ALA A 8 1.15 -5.00 2.52
N ALA A 9 0.99 -4.50 1.29
CA ALA A 9 2.10 -4.10 0.45
C ALA A 9 2.79 -2.83 1.01
N LEU A 10 2.03 -1.84 1.47
CA LEU A 10 2.60 -0.65 2.11
C LEU A 10 3.43 -0.99 3.35
N HIS A 11 3.05 -2.01 4.11
CA HIS A 11 3.84 -2.48 5.25
C HIS A 11 5.21 -3.05 4.87
N ARG A 12 5.40 -3.53 3.64
CA ARG A 12 6.68 -4.05 3.15
C ARG A 12 7.64 -2.96 2.68
N LEU A 13 7.19 -1.71 2.57
CA LEU A 13 8.00 -0.61 2.06
C LEU A 13 8.72 0.11 3.20
N GLN A 14 10.00 0.40 3.00
CA GLN A 14 10.84 1.07 4.02
C GLN A 14 10.32 2.48 4.33
N ASN A 15 9.83 3.20 3.32
CA ASN A 15 9.26 4.53 3.47
C ASN A 15 7.92 4.66 2.72
N PRO A 16 6.81 4.21 3.33
CA PRO A 16 5.50 4.19 2.67
C PRO A 16 5.00 5.57 2.25
N ARG A 17 5.38 6.62 3.00
CA ARG A 17 5.03 8.01 2.65
C ARG A 17 5.75 8.45 1.38
N ALA A 18 7.05 8.20 1.28
CA ALA A 18 7.83 8.55 0.09
C ALA A 18 7.30 7.84 -1.16
N VAL A 19 6.95 6.56 -1.04
CA VAL A 19 6.35 5.77 -2.13
C VAL A 19 5.05 6.40 -2.64
N VAL A 20 4.14 6.79 -1.74
CA VAL A 20 2.88 7.43 -2.17
C VAL A 20 3.12 8.81 -2.79
N VAL A 21 4.09 9.57 -2.30
CA VAL A 21 4.46 10.87 -2.88
C VAL A 21 5.05 10.70 -4.28
N ASP A 22 5.96 9.74 -4.45
CA ASP A 22 6.58 9.41 -5.72
C ASP A 22 5.56 8.93 -6.75
N THR A 23 4.67 8.01 -6.34
CA THR A 23 3.59 7.49 -7.19
C THR A 23 2.72 8.61 -7.77
N ARG A 24 2.48 9.68 -7.01
CA ARG A 24 1.67 10.82 -7.46
C ARG A 24 2.32 11.66 -8.57
N GLN A 25 3.60 11.46 -8.87
CA GLN A 25 4.25 12.11 -10.00
C GLN A 25 3.74 11.58 -11.35
N TRP A 26 3.22 10.35 -11.38
CA TRP A 26 2.79 9.67 -12.60
C TRP A 26 1.38 9.05 -12.53
N ALA A 27 0.83 8.82 -11.33
CA ALA A 27 -0.56 8.42 -11.12
C ALA A 27 -1.43 9.62 -10.74
N GLN A 28 -2.58 9.76 -11.40
CA GLN A 28 -3.56 10.82 -11.12
C GLN A 28 -4.29 10.59 -9.79
N HIS A 29 -4.50 9.32 -9.44
CA HIS A 29 -5.20 8.90 -8.24
C HIS A 29 -4.44 7.78 -7.53
N VAL A 30 -4.23 7.94 -6.21
CA VAL A 30 -3.57 6.95 -5.37
C VAL A 30 -4.47 6.58 -4.20
N GLY A 31 -4.85 5.31 -4.16
CA GLY A 31 -5.72 4.71 -3.16
C GLY A 31 -5.03 3.69 -2.29
N ILE A 32 -5.57 3.50 -1.09
CA ILE A 32 -5.14 2.45 -0.16
C ILE A 32 -6.33 1.54 0.10
N VAL A 33 -6.11 0.24 -0.12
CA VAL A 33 -7.09 -0.83 0.01
C VAL A 33 -6.64 -1.73 1.16
N ALA A 34 -7.55 -2.15 2.03
CA ALA A 34 -7.21 -2.95 3.20
C ALA A 34 -8.35 -3.91 3.57
N LYS A 35 -8.00 -5.02 4.24
CA LYS A 35 -9.00 -5.90 4.87
C LYS A 35 -9.76 -5.18 5.99
N ASP A 36 -9.09 -4.25 6.66
CA ASP A 36 -9.62 -3.45 7.76
C ASP A 36 -9.39 -1.95 7.47
N SER A 37 -10.48 -1.19 7.40
CA SER A 37 -10.45 0.25 7.11
C SER A 37 -9.83 1.06 8.26
N ASP A 38 -10.02 0.63 9.52
CA ASP A 38 -9.46 1.30 10.69
C ASP A 38 -7.94 1.12 10.74
N ALA A 39 -7.45 -0.08 10.41
CA ALA A 39 -6.01 -0.31 10.24
C ALA A 39 -5.42 0.62 9.17
N ALA A 40 -6.09 0.80 8.03
CA ALA A 40 -5.65 1.73 6.98
C ALA A 40 -5.70 3.19 7.43
N VAL A 41 -6.73 3.61 8.17
CA VAL A 41 -6.81 4.96 8.76
C VAL A 41 -5.65 5.19 9.73
N GLY A 42 -5.41 4.26 10.66
CA GLY A 42 -4.33 4.38 11.63
C GLY A 42 -2.96 4.45 10.96
N PHE A 43 -2.73 3.60 9.96
CA PHE A 43 -1.49 3.59 9.18
C PHE A 43 -1.28 4.92 8.44
N THR A 44 -2.26 5.36 7.66
CA THR A 44 -2.16 6.62 6.89
C THR A 44 -1.99 7.84 7.79
N THR A 45 -2.61 7.84 8.97
CA THR A 45 -2.44 8.91 9.95
C THR A 45 -1.02 8.94 10.51
N ARG A 46 -0.49 7.79 10.96
CA ARG A 46 0.88 7.70 11.51
C ARG A 46 1.95 8.07 10.50
N HIS A 47 1.78 7.68 9.24
CA HIS A 47 2.74 7.95 8.17
C HIS A 47 2.46 9.26 7.41
N VAL A 48 1.43 10.02 7.80
CA VAL A 48 1.02 11.28 7.15
C VAL A 48 0.81 11.10 5.63
N ILE A 49 0.08 10.04 5.27
CA ILE A 49 -0.20 9.66 3.88
C ILE A 49 -1.57 10.18 3.47
N ARG A 50 -1.62 10.99 2.41
CA ARG A 50 -2.88 11.41 1.78
C ARG A 50 -3.34 10.34 0.80
N ARG A 51 -4.53 9.77 1.01
CA ARG A 51 -5.20 8.86 0.08
C ARG A 51 -6.38 9.53 -0.62
N ASP A 52 -6.59 9.17 -1.88
CA ASP A 52 -7.72 9.69 -2.67
C ASP A 52 -8.98 8.80 -2.53
N PHE A 53 -8.80 7.57 -2.06
CA PHE A 53 -9.91 6.66 -1.79
C PHE A 53 -10.64 7.07 -0.51
N PRO A 54 -11.98 6.97 -0.46
CA PRO A 54 -12.75 7.33 0.72
C PRO A 54 -12.35 6.48 1.93
N ARG A 55 -12.48 7.05 3.13
CA ARG A 55 -12.20 6.36 4.40
C ARG A 55 -13.33 5.40 4.83
N ASN A 56 -14.17 4.96 3.91
CA ASN A 56 -15.35 4.17 4.24
C ASN A 56 -14.96 2.75 4.68
N SER A 57 -15.79 2.16 5.54
CA SER A 57 -15.73 0.75 5.90
C SER A 57 -16.22 -0.07 4.70
N CYS A 58 -15.30 -0.45 3.81
CA CYS A 58 -15.58 -1.38 2.75
C CYS A 58 -14.46 -2.41 2.68
N ASP A 59 -14.82 -3.63 2.29
CA ASP A 59 -13.84 -4.68 2.03
C ASP A 59 -13.03 -4.35 0.77
N ARG A 60 -11.91 -5.04 0.58
CA ARG A 60 -10.98 -4.77 -0.51
C ARG A 60 -11.62 -4.85 -1.90
N LYS A 61 -12.50 -5.84 -2.13
CA LYS A 61 -13.14 -6.05 -3.44
C LYS A 61 -14.10 -4.90 -3.75
N THR A 62 -14.92 -4.52 -2.77
CA THR A 62 -15.83 -3.38 -2.91
C THR A 62 -15.08 -2.06 -3.09
N ALA A 63 -13.97 -1.87 -2.37
CA ALA A 63 -13.10 -0.69 -2.53
C ALA A 63 -12.57 -0.55 -3.97
N LEU A 64 -12.01 -1.63 -4.53
CA LEU A 64 -11.50 -1.66 -5.90
C LEU A 64 -12.59 -1.43 -6.95
N LYS A 65 -13.77 -2.07 -6.79
CA LYS A 65 -14.92 -1.88 -7.68
C LYS A 65 -15.41 -0.42 -7.67
N ASN A 66 -15.55 0.16 -6.47
CA ASN A 66 -15.99 1.54 -6.32
C ASN A 66 -14.98 2.53 -6.91
N ALA A 67 -13.68 2.28 -6.69
CA ALA A 67 -12.61 3.10 -7.25
C ALA A 67 -12.59 3.02 -8.79
N HIS A 68 -12.73 1.83 -9.38
CA HIS A 68 -12.79 1.67 -10.84
C HIS A 68 -14.04 2.33 -11.45
N SER A 69 -15.18 2.25 -10.75
CA SER A 69 -16.40 2.93 -11.16
C SER A 69 -16.24 4.46 -11.11
N ARG A 70 -15.59 4.98 -10.07
CA ARG A 70 -15.44 6.42 -9.83
C ARG A 70 -14.34 7.08 -10.66
N PHE A 71 -13.18 6.45 -10.79
CA PHE A 71 -12.01 7.01 -11.45
C PHE A 71 -11.85 6.41 -12.84
N LYS A 72 -12.27 7.17 -13.87
CA LYS A 72 -12.24 6.74 -15.27
C LYS A 72 -10.92 7.11 -15.94
N THR A 73 -9.85 6.43 -15.53
CA THR A 73 -8.53 6.54 -16.18
C THR A 73 -8.29 5.35 -17.11
N ASP A 74 -7.43 5.50 -18.11
CA ASP A 74 -7.14 4.44 -19.09
C ASP A 74 -6.49 3.18 -18.50
N ARG A 75 -5.78 3.33 -17.37
CA ARG A 75 -5.07 2.24 -16.70
C ARG A 75 -5.34 2.25 -15.20
N HIS A 76 -5.62 1.06 -14.66
CA HIS A 76 -5.85 0.78 -13.25
C HIS A 76 -4.89 -0.30 -12.78
N VAL A 77 -4.01 0.05 -11.84
CA VAL A 77 -3.00 -0.87 -11.31
C VAL A 77 -3.26 -1.12 -9.83
N TYR A 78 -3.30 -2.38 -9.44
CA TYR A 78 -3.41 -2.82 -8.05
C TYR A 78 -2.09 -3.44 -7.61
N VAL A 79 -1.39 -2.75 -6.71
CA VAL A 79 -0.14 -3.21 -6.12
C VAL A 79 -0.43 -3.95 -4.82
N GLY A 80 0.01 -5.19 -4.72
CA GLY A 80 -0.29 -6.04 -3.56
C GLY A 80 0.78 -7.07 -3.25
N VAL A 81 0.43 -7.97 -2.34
CA VAL A 81 1.21 -9.17 -1.98
C VAL A 81 0.48 -10.43 -2.49
N GLU A 82 1.03 -11.62 -2.28
CA GLU A 82 0.42 -12.88 -2.75
C GLU A 82 -1.07 -13.03 -2.36
N ASP A 83 -1.43 -12.75 -1.12
CA ASP A 83 -2.83 -12.77 -0.64
C ASP A 83 -3.76 -11.79 -1.38
N SER A 84 -3.20 -10.75 -2.02
CA SER A 84 -3.94 -9.74 -2.77
C SER A 84 -4.26 -10.19 -4.20
N ARG A 85 -3.52 -11.14 -4.76
CA ARG A 85 -3.61 -11.55 -6.16
C ARG A 85 -5.01 -12.03 -6.55
N ILE A 86 -5.63 -12.84 -5.68
CA ILE A 86 -6.97 -13.42 -5.90
C ILE A 86 -8.02 -12.31 -6.11
N LEU A 87 -7.87 -11.17 -5.44
CA LEU A 87 -8.79 -10.04 -5.61
C LEU A 87 -8.61 -9.35 -6.95
N ALA A 88 -7.39 -9.37 -7.49
CA ALA A 88 -7.07 -8.75 -8.75
C ALA A 88 -7.64 -9.55 -9.93
N GLU A 89 -7.55 -10.88 -9.90
CA GLU A 89 -8.06 -11.78 -10.94
C GLU A 89 -9.57 -11.62 -11.20
N GLY A 90 -10.33 -11.23 -10.16
CA GLY A 90 -11.76 -10.92 -10.27
C GLY A 90 -12.10 -9.45 -10.46
N SER A 91 -11.10 -8.60 -10.74
CA SER A 91 -11.25 -7.16 -10.87
C SER A 91 -10.67 -6.66 -12.19
N GLU A 92 -11.17 -5.54 -12.71
CA GLU A 92 -10.65 -4.89 -13.93
C GLU A 92 -9.32 -4.13 -13.67
N TRP A 93 -8.51 -4.63 -12.74
CA TRP A 93 -7.23 -4.02 -12.33
C TRP A 93 -6.07 -4.90 -12.73
N GLU A 94 -5.04 -4.29 -13.29
CA GLU A 94 -3.75 -4.94 -13.53
C GLU A 94 -3.05 -5.19 -12.19
N PHE A 95 -2.72 -6.44 -11.89
CA PHE A 95 -2.02 -6.79 -10.66
C PHE A 95 -0.51 -6.63 -10.80
N LEU A 96 0.11 -6.00 -9.81
CA LEU A 96 1.57 -5.96 -9.65
C LEU A 96 1.96 -6.34 -8.23
N TYR A 97 2.98 -7.18 -8.10
CA TYR A 97 3.60 -7.44 -6.82
C TYR A 97 4.35 -6.21 -6.32
N VAL A 98 4.32 -5.97 -5.01
CA VAL A 98 5.01 -4.83 -4.40
C VAL A 98 6.51 -4.88 -4.63
N GLU A 99 7.10 -6.08 -4.70
CA GLU A 99 8.51 -6.29 -5.00
C GLU A 99 8.85 -5.81 -6.41
N THR A 100 8.04 -6.20 -7.40
CA THR A 100 8.20 -5.75 -8.79
C THR A 100 7.96 -4.26 -8.93
N ALA A 101 6.93 -3.73 -8.26
CA ALA A 101 6.66 -2.29 -8.27
C ALA A 101 7.82 -1.50 -7.66
N ALA A 102 8.39 -1.99 -6.56
CA ALA A 102 9.54 -1.39 -5.90
C ALA A 102 10.79 -1.42 -6.78
N GLU A 103 11.07 -2.54 -7.44
CA GLU A 103 12.17 -2.66 -8.39
C GLU A 103 12.04 -1.66 -9.55
N MET A 104 10.85 -1.59 -10.17
CA MET A 104 10.60 -0.68 -11.30
C MET A 104 10.68 0.80 -10.92
N ALA A 105 10.26 1.14 -9.69
CA ALA A 105 10.19 2.53 -9.22
C ALA A 105 11.39 2.94 -8.35
N GLY A 106 12.35 2.05 -8.12
CA GLY A 106 13.49 2.30 -7.24
C GLY A 106 13.11 2.48 -5.76
N TRP A 107 12.01 1.89 -5.31
CA TRP A 107 11.61 1.93 -3.91
C TRP A 107 12.35 0.88 -3.09
N LEU A 108 12.68 1.22 -1.85
CA LEU A 108 13.30 0.28 -0.93
C LEU A 108 12.23 -0.50 -0.17
N LEU A 109 12.33 -1.82 -0.23
CA LEU A 109 11.61 -2.70 0.68
C LEU A 109 12.23 -2.57 2.08
N GLY A 110 11.40 -2.71 3.12
CA GLY A 110 11.88 -2.83 4.49
C GLY A 110 12.64 -4.15 4.62
N ASP A 111 13.71 -4.16 5.42
CA ASP A 111 14.31 -5.43 5.80
C ASP A 111 13.27 -6.24 6.58
N ASP A 112 13.00 -7.49 6.16
CA ASP A 112 12.39 -8.53 6.99
C ASP A 112 13.32 -8.96 8.16
N THR A 113 14.28 -8.10 8.55
CA THR A 113 14.93 -8.22 9.84
C THR A 113 13.96 -7.66 10.86
N CYS A 114 13.37 -8.59 11.61
CA CYS A 114 12.84 -8.40 12.95
C CYS A 114 13.32 -7.10 13.59
N ASP A 115 12.39 -6.44 14.28
CA ASP A 115 12.67 -5.46 15.31
C ASP A 115 13.52 -6.07 16.46
N ASP A 116 14.79 -6.40 16.16
CA ASP A 116 15.89 -6.77 17.05
C ASP A 116 16.93 -5.63 17.08
N ARG A 117 16.54 -4.42 16.65
CA ARG A 117 17.28 -3.19 16.96
C ARG A 117 16.79 -2.53 18.24
N THR A 118 15.60 -2.85 18.74
CA THR A 118 15.12 -2.39 20.06
C THR A 118 15.58 -3.26 21.23
N LEU A 119 15.90 -4.55 21.02
CA LEU A 119 16.44 -5.42 22.09
C LEU A 119 17.91 -5.13 22.41
N ARG A 120 18.75 -4.89 21.39
CA ARG A 120 20.16 -4.48 21.62
C ARG A 120 20.28 -3.09 22.27
N ALA A 121 19.34 -2.19 22.01
CA ALA A 121 19.30 -0.88 22.67
C ALA A 121 18.85 -0.95 24.14
N ARG A 122 18.07 -1.98 24.53
CA ARG A 122 17.64 -2.19 25.93
C ARG A 122 18.62 -3.01 26.76
N LEU A 123 19.33 -3.95 26.17
CA LEU A 123 20.30 -4.79 26.89
C LEU A 123 21.58 -4.05 27.29
N ARG A 124 21.89 -2.91 26.66
CA ARG A 124 23.05 -2.07 27.04
C ARG A 124 22.80 -1.14 28.24
N LYS A 125 21.61 -1.21 28.86
CA LYS A 125 21.28 -0.50 30.11
C LYS A 125 21.25 -1.43 31.34
N LEU A 126 21.58 -2.71 31.18
CA LEU A 126 21.50 -3.71 32.25
C LEU A 126 22.82 -4.44 32.54
N PHE A 127 23.91 -4.09 31.85
CA PHE A 127 25.29 -4.43 32.20
C PHE A 127 26.22 -3.27 31.88
#